data_AF-A0AAV8XNM4-F1
#
_entry.id   AF-A0AAV8XNM4-F1
#
_cell.length_a   1.000
_cell.length_b   1.000
_cell.length_c   1.000
_cell.angle_alpha   90.00
_cell.angle_beta   90.00
_cell.angle_gamma   90.00
#
_symmetry.space_group_name_H-M   'P 1'
#
loop_
_entity.id
_entity.type
_entity.pdbx_description
1 polymer ?
#
loop_
_entity_poly.entity_id
_entity_poly.type
_entity_poly.pdbx_seq_one_letter_code
_entity_poly.pdbx_strand_id
1 'polypeptide(L)'
;MGDNEDFKIEEIFWDLNPLIAMKDLQIIMDNAKDGVILFSLGSNIRSDKLQNQTKQTLVNAFSKLKQTVLWKFESNFENIPTNVIIRKWLPQNDILGHPNLRLFISHGGALGTLESAYHGVPIIGMPFFMDQQTTISSMVERKLALKVDLRNITSQDFLENIHEILKKSDVSDETFLGTYSKNMKEISKRMRDQPQSPLDTAIFWIEYAMRYNGTHFLNPKSRDISLFVSSSTDVILFLISVALSFIYLFFQISRKIKGIIISKLKKKEKIH
;
A
#
# COMPACT_ATOMS: atom_id res chain seq x y z
N MET A 1 -12.32 -38.79 -22.46
CA MET A 1 -13.29 -37.69 -22.31
C MET A 1 -13.13 -37.17 -20.89
N GLY A 2 -12.40 -36.09 -20.76
CA GLY A 2 -11.94 -35.52 -19.50
C GLY A 2 -11.20 -34.25 -19.87
N ASP A 3 -11.96 -33.33 -20.47
CA ASP A 3 -11.48 -32.11 -21.08
C ASP A 3 -11.10 -31.09 -20.00
N ASN A 4 -9.88 -30.57 -20.14
CA ASN A 4 -9.53 -29.16 -20.08
C ASN A 4 -10.16 -28.28 -18.98
N GLU A 5 -9.51 -28.24 -17.82
CA GLU A 5 -9.44 -27.04 -16.98
C GLU A 5 -7.98 -26.73 -16.60
N ASP A 6 -7.04 -26.90 -17.54
CA ASP A 6 -5.78 -26.17 -17.48
C ASP A 6 -6.11 -24.69 -17.71
N PHE A 7 -6.35 -24.04 -16.58
CA PHE A 7 -6.58 -22.62 -16.41
C PHE A 7 -5.64 -21.83 -17.32
N LYS A 8 -6.23 -21.03 -18.21
CA LYS A 8 -5.61 -20.08 -19.15
C LYS A 8 -4.78 -19.00 -18.45
N ILE A 9 -3.75 -19.36 -17.71
CA ILE A 9 -2.82 -18.41 -17.09
C ILE A 9 -1.70 -18.03 -18.07
N GLU A 10 -1.41 -18.86 -19.07
CA GLU A 10 -0.40 -18.55 -20.08
C GLU A 10 -0.86 -17.50 -21.10
N GLU A 11 -2.14 -17.51 -21.53
CA GLU A 11 -2.60 -16.58 -22.58
C GLU A 11 -2.71 -15.10 -22.12
N ILE A 12 -2.78 -14.82 -20.82
CA ILE A 12 -2.98 -13.44 -20.32
C ILE A 12 -1.65 -12.68 -20.18
N PHE A 13 -0.52 -13.40 -20.08
CA PHE A 13 0.79 -12.80 -19.81
C PHE A 13 1.65 -12.52 -21.05
N TRP A 14 1.40 -13.19 -22.19
CA TRP A 14 2.35 -13.22 -23.32
C TRP A 14 1.95 -12.38 -24.57
N ASP A 15 0.84 -11.64 -24.55
CA ASP A 15 0.42 -10.80 -25.70
C ASP A 15 1.41 -9.67 -26.07
N LEU A 16 2.40 -9.39 -25.22
CA LEU A 16 3.57 -8.59 -25.57
C LEU A 16 4.84 -9.39 -25.29
N ASN A 17 5.73 -9.50 -26.28
CA ASN A 17 7.11 -9.90 -26.05
C ASN A 17 7.72 -8.95 -25.01
N PRO A 18 8.04 -9.41 -23.78
CA PRO A 18 8.45 -8.53 -22.68
C PRO A 18 9.68 -7.69 -23.03
N LEU A 19 10.59 -8.24 -23.84
CA LEU A 19 11.79 -7.54 -24.29
C LEU A 19 11.46 -6.38 -25.24
N ILE A 20 10.44 -6.52 -26.09
CA ILE A 20 9.99 -5.43 -26.98
C ILE A 20 9.25 -4.37 -26.18
N ALA A 21 8.39 -4.79 -25.24
CA ALA A 21 7.65 -3.92 -24.31
C ALA A 21 8.53 -3.17 -23.29
N MET A 22 9.75 -3.64 -23.06
CA MET A 22 10.74 -2.91 -22.27
C MET A 22 11.51 -1.92 -23.14
N LYS A 23 11.82 -2.28 -24.39
CA LYS A 23 12.51 -1.40 -25.34
C LYS A 23 11.67 -0.21 -25.79
N ASP A 24 10.39 -0.40 -26.10
CA ASP A 24 9.50 0.71 -26.46
C ASP A 24 9.37 1.70 -25.29
N LEU A 25 9.21 1.19 -24.08
CA LEU A 25 9.11 1.98 -22.87
C LEU A 25 10.39 2.75 -22.60
N GLN A 26 11.56 2.11 -22.75
CA GLN A 26 12.85 2.78 -22.63
C GLN A 26 12.95 3.95 -23.63
N ILE A 27 12.61 3.73 -24.90
CA ILE A 27 12.60 4.78 -25.93
C ILE A 27 11.67 5.94 -25.55
N ILE A 28 10.47 5.64 -25.05
CA ILE A 28 9.51 6.65 -24.58
C ILE A 28 10.12 7.48 -23.45
N MET A 29 10.69 6.81 -22.45
CA MET A 29 11.24 7.46 -21.26
C MET A 29 12.50 8.26 -21.56
N ASP A 30 13.38 7.78 -22.44
CA ASP A 30 14.60 8.47 -22.86
C ASP A 30 14.30 9.73 -23.67
N ASN A 31 13.25 9.71 -24.52
CA ASN A 31 12.87 10.85 -25.35
C ASN A 31 12.00 11.90 -24.62
N ALA A 32 11.52 11.62 -23.41
CA ALA A 32 10.66 12.51 -22.64
C ALA A 32 11.44 13.69 -22.00
N LYS A 33 11.74 14.72 -22.80
CA LYS A 33 12.54 15.90 -22.40
C LYS A 33 11.99 16.67 -21.20
N ASP A 34 10.67 16.80 -21.10
CA ASP A 34 10.00 17.50 -20.00
C ASP A 34 9.81 16.61 -18.75
N GLY A 35 10.25 15.34 -18.83
CA GLY A 35 10.12 14.32 -17.80
C GLY A 35 8.88 13.45 -17.96
N VAL A 36 8.85 12.37 -17.17
CA VAL A 36 7.78 11.38 -17.14
C VAL A 36 7.04 11.44 -15.81
N ILE A 37 5.73 11.23 -15.85
CA ILE A 37 4.87 11.00 -14.69
C ILE A 37 4.32 9.59 -14.80
N LEU A 38 4.45 8.79 -13.74
CA LEU A 38 3.81 7.49 -13.65
C LEU A 38 2.51 7.61 -12.87
N PHE A 39 1.41 7.11 -13.43
CA PHE A 39 0.14 6.96 -12.73
C PHE A 39 -0.21 5.47 -12.59
N SER A 40 -0.26 4.97 -11.36
CA SER A 40 -0.62 3.58 -11.06
C SER A 40 -1.32 3.46 -9.70
N LEU A 41 -2.52 2.90 -9.68
CA LEU A 41 -3.29 2.65 -8.45
C LEU A 41 -3.04 1.24 -7.89
N GLY A 42 -2.01 0.55 -8.37
CA GLY A 42 -1.69 -0.82 -7.97
C GLY A 42 -2.56 -1.87 -8.67
N SER A 43 -2.62 -3.07 -8.10
CA SER A 43 -3.45 -4.19 -8.58
C SER A 43 -4.85 -4.20 -7.95
N ASN A 44 -4.98 -3.67 -6.73
CA ASN A 44 -6.23 -3.73 -5.95
C ASN A 44 -7.24 -2.66 -6.36
N ILE A 45 -6.76 -1.53 -6.91
CA ILE A 45 -7.60 -0.46 -7.44
C ILE A 45 -7.34 -0.36 -8.94
N ARG A 46 -8.37 -0.56 -9.74
CA ARG A 46 -8.28 -0.50 -11.21
C ARG A 46 -8.66 0.87 -11.73
N SER A 47 -7.87 1.43 -12.63
CA SER A 47 -8.12 2.74 -13.24
C SER A 47 -9.40 2.72 -14.10
N ASP A 48 -9.71 1.59 -14.73
CA ASP A 48 -10.91 1.45 -15.57
C ASP A 48 -12.23 1.53 -14.77
N LYS A 49 -12.19 1.18 -13.49
CA LYS A 49 -13.32 1.24 -12.54
C LYS A 49 -13.50 2.59 -11.85
N LEU A 50 -12.62 3.56 -12.10
CA LEU A 50 -12.86 4.93 -11.64
C LEU A 50 -14.12 5.50 -12.30
N GLN A 51 -14.81 6.38 -11.56
CA GLN A 51 -15.98 7.09 -12.08
C GLN A 51 -15.60 7.89 -13.33
N ASN A 52 -16.53 8.01 -14.28
CA ASN A 52 -16.28 8.73 -15.54
C ASN A 52 -15.89 10.20 -15.30
N GLN A 53 -16.51 10.85 -14.31
CA GLN A 53 -16.14 12.21 -13.91
C GLN A 53 -14.68 12.28 -13.44
N THR A 54 -14.23 11.35 -12.60
CA THR A 54 -12.83 11.26 -12.16
C THR A 54 -11.88 11.05 -13.33
N LYS A 55 -12.22 10.13 -14.27
CA LYS A 55 -11.40 9.89 -15.47
C LYS A 55 -11.30 11.16 -16.34
N GLN A 56 -12.38 11.90 -16.52
CA GLN A 56 -12.38 13.17 -17.25
C GLN A 56 -11.55 14.24 -16.52
N THR A 57 -11.67 14.36 -15.20
CA THR A 57 -10.84 15.26 -14.38
C THR A 57 -9.36 15.00 -14.60
N LEU A 58 -8.94 13.72 -14.56
CA LEU A 58 -7.55 13.30 -14.78
C LEU A 58 -7.10 13.60 -16.22
N VAL A 59 -7.88 13.21 -17.23
CA VAL A 59 -7.58 13.48 -18.65
C VAL A 59 -7.42 14.97 -18.92
N ASN A 60 -8.34 15.80 -18.41
CA ASN A 60 -8.30 17.24 -18.59
C ASN A 60 -7.05 17.86 -17.96
N ALA A 61 -6.63 17.38 -16.78
CA ALA A 61 -5.41 17.83 -16.13
C ALA A 61 -4.17 17.38 -16.92
N PHE A 62 -4.10 16.10 -17.29
CA PHE A 62 -2.96 15.56 -18.04
C PHE A 62 -2.78 16.21 -19.41
N SER A 63 -3.86 16.57 -20.10
CA SER A 63 -3.80 17.25 -21.40
C SER A 63 -3.07 18.60 -21.37
N LYS A 64 -2.98 19.24 -20.20
CA LYS A 64 -2.33 20.53 -20.00
C LYS A 64 -0.85 20.40 -19.61
N LEU A 65 -0.35 19.18 -19.41
CA LEU A 65 1.02 18.91 -19.02
C LEU A 65 1.94 18.80 -20.24
N LYS A 66 3.19 19.23 -20.07
CA LYS A 66 4.26 18.98 -21.05
C LYS A 66 4.88 17.60 -20.89
N GLN A 67 4.77 17.03 -19.69
CA GLN A 67 5.29 15.72 -19.33
C GLN A 67 4.56 14.61 -20.10
N THR A 68 5.29 13.54 -20.37
CA THR A 68 4.68 12.27 -20.78
C THR A 68 4.09 11.59 -19.55
N VAL A 69 2.81 11.20 -19.60
CA VAL A 69 2.12 10.48 -18.53
C VAL A 69 1.98 9.02 -18.91
N LEU A 70 2.68 8.14 -18.21
CA LEU A 70 2.48 6.70 -18.28
C LEU A 70 1.34 6.32 -17.34
N TRP A 71 0.22 5.83 -17.88
CA TRP A 71 -0.96 5.49 -17.08
C TRP A 71 -1.24 3.99 -17.17
N LYS A 72 -1.13 3.30 -16.03
CA LYS A 72 -1.63 1.93 -15.88
C LYS A 72 -3.16 1.91 -15.95
N PHE A 73 -3.71 1.27 -16.98
CA PHE A 73 -5.16 1.19 -17.22
C PHE A 73 -5.55 -0.17 -17.81
N GLU A 74 -6.49 -0.87 -17.18
CA GLU A 74 -6.78 -2.28 -17.41
C GLU A 74 -7.62 -2.58 -18.66
N SER A 75 -8.29 -1.57 -19.22
CA SER A 75 -9.14 -1.70 -20.42
C SER A 75 -8.73 -0.70 -21.52
N ASN A 76 -9.33 -0.84 -22.70
CA ASN A 76 -9.21 0.20 -23.73
C ASN A 76 -9.91 1.48 -23.23
N PHE A 77 -9.29 2.62 -23.49
CA PHE A 77 -9.82 3.92 -23.11
C PHE A 77 -9.57 4.91 -24.25
N GLU A 78 -10.66 5.45 -24.80
CA GLU A 78 -10.64 6.35 -25.94
C GLU A 78 -10.53 7.81 -25.49
N ASN A 79 -10.22 8.71 -26.43
CA ASN A 79 -10.11 10.15 -26.19
C ASN A 79 -9.02 10.53 -25.17
N ILE A 80 -7.87 9.85 -25.25
CA ILE A 80 -6.69 10.21 -24.45
C ILE A 80 -5.87 11.32 -25.12
N PRO A 81 -5.28 12.25 -24.34
CA PRO A 81 -4.35 13.25 -24.85
C PRO A 81 -3.09 12.60 -25.43
N THR A 82 -2.43 13.27 -26.38
CA THR A 82 -1.24 12.75 -27.07
C THR A 82 -0.04 12.53 -26.15
N ASN A 83 0.02 13.23 -25.02
CA ASN A 83 1.08 13.08 -24.01
C ASN A 83 0.78 11.96 -23.00
N VAL A 84 -0.37 11.29 -23.08
CA VAL A 84 -0.76 10.20 -22.19
C VAL A 84 -0.62 8.87 -22.91
N ILE A 85 0.11 7.95 -22.30
CA ILE A 85 0.35 6.61 -22.84
C ILE A 85 -0.25 5.60 -21.87
N ILE A 86 -1.23 4.85 -22.36
CA ILE A 86 -1.89 3.80 -21.60
C ILE A 86 -1.20 2.45 -21.82
N ARG A 87 -1.04 1.70 -20.72
CA ARG A 87 -0.62 0.30 -20.72
C ARG A 87 -1.41 -0.48 -19.67
N LYS A 88 -1.77 -1.73 -19.98
CA LYS A 88 -2.41 -2.64 -19.00
C LYS A 88 -1.47 -3.04 -17.88
N TRP A 89 -0.19 -3.15 -18.21
CA TRP A 89 0.88 -3.51 -17.29
C TRP A 89 2.10 -2.62 -17.54
N LEU A 90 2.80 -2.26 -16.48
CA LEU A 90 3.99 -1.41 -16.50
C LEU A 90 5.03 -1.99 -15.52
N PRO A 91 6.32 -2.05 -15.89
CA PRO A 91 7.39 -2.44 -14.97
C PRO A 91 7.68 -1.29 -13.99
N GLN A 92 6.82 -1.15 -12.98
CA GLN A 92 6.78 0.02 -12.08
C GLN A 92 8.14 0.33 -11.44
N ASN A 93 8.84 -0.67 -10.90
CA ASN A 93 10.13 -0.47 -10.24
C ASN A 93 11.21 0.05 -11.22
N ASP A 94 11.22 -0.44 -12.46
CA ASP A 94 12.18 0.00 -13.49
C ASP A 94 11.87 1.44 -13.94
N ILE A 95 10.58 1.77 -14.09
CA ILE A 95 10.12 3.14 -14.38
C ILE A 95 10.52 4.09 -13.24
N LEU A 96 10.33 3.65 -11.98
CA LEU A 96 10.71 4.43 -10.79
C LEU A 96 12.23 4.69 -10.74
N GLY A 97 13.04 3.73 -11.17
CA GLY A 97 14.50 3.87 -11.27
C GLY A 97 14.99 4.71 -12.44
N HIS A 98 14.11 5.13 -13.36
CA HIS A 98 14.52 5.85 -14.56
C HIS A 98 14.85 7.33 -14.29
N PRO A 99 15.97 7.87 -14.81
CA PRO A 99 16.39 9.24 -14.52
C PRO A 99 15.46 10.34 -15.05
N ASN A 100 14.57 10.03 -15.99
CA ASN A 100 13.55 10.97 -16.50
C ASN A 100 12.22 10.94 -15.75
N LEU A 101 12.01 10.00 -14.82
CA LEU A 101 10.81 10.04 -14.00
C LEU A 101 10.89 11.22 -13.01
N ARG A 102 9.78 11.93 -12.86
CA ARG A 102 9.69 13.12 -11.99
C ARG A 102 8.67 12.97 -10.88
N LEU A 103 7.62 12.19 -11.10
CA LEU A 103 6.51 12.08 -10.18
C LEU A 103 5.85 10.70 -10.29
N PHE A 104 5.49 10.15 -9.14
CA PHE A 104 4.64 8.97 -9.05
C PHE A 104 3.27 9.33 -8.46
N ILE A 105 2.22 9.18 -9.25
CA ILE A 105 0.84 9.34 -8.82
C ILE A 105 0.31 7.95 -8.45
N SER A 106 -0.03 7.76 -7.18
CA SER A 106 -0.32 6.44 -6.61
C SER A 106 -1.47 6.45 -5.62
N HIS A 107 -2.13 5.30 -5.46
CA HIS A 107 -3.05 5.07 -4.34
C HIS A 107 -2.37 5.02 -2.95
N GLY A 108 -1.03 5.00 -2.88
CA GLY A 108 -0.31 5.02 -1.60
C GLY A 108 -0.21 3.67 -0.89
N GLY A 109 -0.31 2.55 -1.63
CA GLY A 109 0.01 1.23 -1.09
C GLY A 109 1.47 1.14 -0.60
N ALA A 110 1.72 0.32 0.42
CA ALA A 110 3.01 0.25 1.11
C ALA A 110 4.19 -0.07 0.18
N LEU A 111 4.06 -1.08 -0.70
CA LEU A 111 5.12 -1.49 -1.61
C LEU A 111 5.47 -0.40 -2.63
N GLY A 112 4.47 0.16 -3.33
CA GLY A 112 4.71 1.23 -4.31
C GLY A 112 5.29 2.48 -3.66
N THR A 113 4.89 2.78 -2.43
CA THR A 113 5.48 3.88 -1.64
C THR A 113 6.95 3.60 -1.30
N LEU A 114 7.28 2.37 -0.91
CA LEU A 114 8.64 1.95 -0.60
C LEU A 114 9.55 2.02 -1.84
N GLU A 115 9.08 1.54 -2.99
CA GLU A 115 9.81 1.62 -4.26
C GLU A 115 10.09 3.08 -4.66
N SER A 116 9.08 3.94 -4.53
CA SER A 116 9.22 5.38 -4.82
C SER A 116 10.23 6.05 -3.90
N ALA A 117 10.20 5.71 -2.61
CA ALA A 117 11.15 6.22 -1.63
C ALA A 117 12.57 5.70 -1.90
N TYR A 118 12.72 4.43 -2.28
CA TYR A 118 14.00 3.84 -2.66
C TYR A 118 14.62 4.55 -3.87
N HIS A 119 13.81 4.93 -4.87
CA HIS A 119 14.28 5.62 -6.08
C HIS A 119 14.32 7.14 -5.98
N GLY A 120 13.84 7.73 -4.89
CA GLY A 120 13.90 9.19 -4.68
C GLY A 120 12.84 9.98 -5.45
N VAL A 121 11.70 9.35 -5.77
CA VAL A 121 10.63 9.93 -6.59
C VAL A 121 9.47 10.41 -5.69
N PRO A 122 9.09 11.70 -5.72
CA PRO A 122 7.99 12.21 -4.90
C PRO A 122 6.62 11.69 -5.37
N ILE A 123 5.63 11.72 -4.46
CA ILE A 123 4.32 11.10 -4.67
C ILE A 123 3.17 12.11 -4.68
N ILE A 124 2.18 11.93 -5.56
CA ILE A 124 0.79 12.37 -5.28
C ILE A 124 0.01 11.14 -4.85
N GLY A 125 -0.40 11.13 -3.60
CA GLY A 125 -1.13 10.04 -2.96
C GLY A 125 -2.64 10.23 -3.08
N MET A 126 -3.34 9.23 -3.59
CA MET A 126 -4.80 9.16 -3.69
C MET A 126 -5.32 7.93 -2.95
N PRO A 127 -5.26 7.95 -1.61
CA PRO A 127 -5.57 6.80 -0.78
C PRO A 127 -7.08 6.43 -0.78
N PHE A 128 -7.36 5.14 -0.92
CA PHE A 128 -8.71 4.53 -0.93
C PHE A 128 -9.02 3.78 0.37
N PHE A 129 -8.02 3.18 1.02
CA PHE A 129 -8.16 2.40 2.25
C PHE A 129 -7.40 3.01 3.44
N MET A 130 -7.72 2.61 4.67
CA MET A 130 -7.17 3.25 5.89
C MET A 130 -5.64 3.15 6.01
N ASP A 131 -5.06 2.00 5.68
CA ASP A 131 -3.60 1.79 5.70
C ASP A 131 -2.86 2.75 4.75
N GLN A 132 -3.45 3.03 3.59
CA GLN A 132 -2.94 3.99 2.61
C GLN A 132 -3.03 5.43 3.14
N GLN A 133 -4.10 5.75 3.88
CA GLN A 133 -4.27 7.08 4.46
C GLN A 133 -3.16 7.43 5.45
N THR A 134 -2.83 6.50 6.35
CA THR A 134 -1.76 6.69 7.33
C THR A 134 -0.41 6.83 6.64
N THR A 135 -0.15 5.99 5.63
CA THR A 135 1.09 6.03 4.84
C THR A 135 1.28 7.39 4.17
N ILE A 136 0.30 7.83 3.38
CA ILE A 136 0.40 9.11 2.65
C ILE A 136 0.44 10.30 3.61
N SER A 137 -0.31 10.28 4.71
CA SER A 137 -0.31 11.40 5.67
C SER A 137 1.07 11.57 6.32
N SER A 138 1.75 10.46 6.67
CA SER A 138 3.13 10.52 7.19
C SER A 138 4.12 11.07 6.16
N MET A 139 3.91 10.78 4.87
CA MET A 139 4.73 11.34 3.79
C MET A 139 4.50 12.83 3.59
N VAL A 140 3.25 13.30 3.70
CA VAL A 140 2.88 14.72 3.60
C VAL A 140 3.56 15.53 4.71
N GLU A 141 3.56 15.04 5.96
CA GLU A 141 4.24 15.69 7.09
C GLU A 141 5.73 15.94 6.83
N ARG A 142 6.35 15.07 6.03
CA ARG A 142 7.77 15.14 5.65
C ARG A 142 8.01 15.86 4.32
N LYS A 143 6.96 16.42 3.71
CA LYS A 143 6.97 17.01 2.36
C LYS A 143 7.57 16.04 1.32
N LEU A 144 7.17 14.78 1.38
CA LEU A 144 7.55 13.73 0.42
C LEU A 144 6.42 13.46 -0.59
N ALA A 145 5.20 13.84 -0.22
CA ALA A 145 4.01 13.65 -1.03
C ALA A 145 3.02 14.80 -0.84
N LEU A 146 2.09 14.93 -1.80
CA LEU A 146 0.82 15.62 -1.63
C LEU A 146 -0.31 14.58 -1.53
N LYS A 147 -1.33 14.85 -0.72
CA LYS A 147 -2.51 13.99 -0.60
C LYS A 147 -3.69 14.61 -1.34
N VAL A 148 -4.32 13.82 -2.19
CA VAL A 148 -5.48 14.21 -3.00
C VAL A 148 -6.64 13.27 -2.72
N ASP A 149 -7.86 13.83 -2.59
CA ASP A 149 -9.10 13.05 -2.59
C ASP A 149 -9.75 13.14 -3.99
N LEU A 150 -9.69 12.04 -4.75
CA LEU A 150 -10.23 11.97 -6.10
C LEU A 150 -11.75 12.18 -6.20
N ARG A 151 -12.49 12.10 -5.09
CA ARG A 151 -13.95 12.29 -5.07
C ARG A 151 -14.33 13.76 -5.15
N ASN A 152 -13.48 14.65 -4.66
CA ASN A 152 -13.79 16.06 -4.43
C ASN A 152 -12.80 17.02 -5.12
N ILE A 153 -11.98 16.55 -6.05
CA ILE A 153 -10.96 17.35 -6.70
C ILE A 153 -11.36 17.80 -8.11
N THR A 154 -11.07 19.05 -8.46
CA THR A 154 -11.23 19.55 -9.82
C THR A 154 -9.99 19.28 -10.68
N SER A 155 -10.15 19.40 -12.01
CA SER A 155 -9.01 19.26 -12.92
C SER A 155 -7.94 20.33 -12.69
N GLN A 156 -8.36 21.52 -12.25
CA GLN A 156 -7.45 22.62 -11.96
C GLN A 156 -6.66 22.36 -10.67
N ASP A 157 -7.32 21.96 -9.59
CA ASP A 157 -6.64 21.62 -8.33
C ASP A 157 -5.62 20.49 -8.54
N PHE A 158 -5.99 19.46 -9.32
CA PHE A 158 -5.10 18.35 -9.58
C PHE A 158 -3.87 18.77 -10.40
N LEU A 159 -4.07 19.63 -11.40
CA LEU A 159 -2.98 20.22 -12.18
C LEU A 159 -2.04 21.07 -11.30
N GLU A 160 -2.59 21.86 -10.39
CA GLU A 160 -1.82 22.69 -9.45
C GLU A 160 -0.96 21.83 -8.51
N ASN A 161 -1.51 20.74 -7.97
CA ASN A 161 -0.75 19.78 -7.16
C ASN A 161 0.42 19.16 -7.95
N ILE A 162 0.21 18.80 -9.22
CA ILE A 162 1.30 18.31 -10.10
C ILE A 162 2.36 19.39 -10.28
N HIS A 163 1.96 20.63 -10.59
CA HIS A 163 2.90 21.73 -10.75
C HIS A 163 3.65 22.07 -9.46
N GLU A 164 3.02 21.93 -8.30
CA GLU A 164 3.67 22.16 -7.01
C GLU A 164 4.83 21.16 -6.78
N ILE A 165 4.60 19.87 -7.00
CA ILE A 165 5.64 18.85 -6.85
C ILE A 165 6.74 19.01 -7.91
N LEU A 166 6.36 19.34 -9.15
CA LEU A 166 7.29 19.54 -10.25
C LEU A 166 7.99 20.90 -10.22
N LYS A 167 7.63 21.79 -9.28
CA LYS A 167 8.19 23.14 -9.18
C LYS A 167 9.70 23.03 -8.98
N LYS A 168 10.45 23.75 -9.82
CA LYS A 168 11.92 23.87 -9.70
C LYS A 168 12.25 24.78 -8.52
N SER A 169 13.28 24.48 -7.74
CA SER A 169 13.74 25.40 -6.71
C SER A 169 14.49 26.57 -7.34
N ASP A 170 14.24 27.79 -6.84
CA ASP A 170 14.95 29.02 -7.27
C ASP A 170 16.40 29.10 -6.74
N VAL A 171 16.91 28.05 -6.07
CA VAL A 171 18.25 28.03 -5.50
C VAL A 171 19.26 27.59 -6.57
N SER A 172 20.30 28.40 -6.73
CA SER A 172 21.38 28.36 -7.73
C SER A 172 22.29 27.13 -7.74
N ASP A 173 21.90 26.03 -7.10
CA ASP A 173 22.68 24.80 -7.12
C ASP A 173 22.27 23.96 -8.34
N GLU A 174 23.26 23.37 -9.01
CA GLU A 174 23.16 22.50 -10.21
C GLU A 174 22.11 21.38 -10.11
N THR A 175 21.58 21.10 -8.92
CA THR A 175 20.55 20.09 -8.69
C THR A 175 19.15 20.71 -8.69
N PHE A 176 18.61 20.85 -9.90
CA PHE A 176 17.29 21.39 -10.24
C PHE A 176 16.10 20.59 -9.71
N LEU A 177 15.88 20.56 -8.39
CA LEU A 177 14.83 19.76 -7.75
C LEU A 177 13.96 20.59 -6.81
N GLY A 178 12.64 20.45 -6.95
CA GLY A 178 11.69 20.97 -5.97
C GLY A 178 11.85 20.35 -4.59
N THR A 179 11.26 21.01 -3.57
CA THR A 179 11.31 20.57 -2.16
C THR A 179 10.95 19.10 -1.98
N TYR A 180 9.89 18.63 -2.67
CA TYR A 180 9.43 17.24 -2.58
C TYR A 180 10.46 16.23 -3.13
N SER A 181 11.03 16.51 -4.29
CA SER A 181 12.05 15.65 -4.88
C SER A 181 13.35 15.67 -4.08
N LYS A 182 13.78 16.84 -3.58
CA LYS A 182 14.94 16.95 -2.68
C LYS A 182 14.76 16.09 -1.43
N ASN A 183 13.63 16.23 -0.73
CA ASN A 183 13.35 15.45 0.48
C ASN A 183 13.27 13.96 0.18
N MET A 184 12.67 13.56 -0.95
CA MET A 184 12.60 12.15 -1.32
C MET A 184 13.98 11.57 -1.67
N LYS A 185 14.85 12.34 -2.33
CA LYS A 185 16.23 11.90 -2.59
C LYS A 185 17.05 11.74 -1.31
N GLU A 186 16.83 12.58 -0.30
CA GLU A 186 17.45 12.41 1.02
C GLU A 186 16.97 11.11 1.70
N ILE A 187 15.68 10.79 1.63
CA ILE A 187 15.14 9.51 2.12
C ILE A 187 15.76 8.34 1.35
N SER A 188 15.79 8.41 0.02
CA SER A 188 16.41 7.40 -0.85
C SER A 188 17.88 7.16 -0.51
N LYS A 189 18.64 8.24 -0.28
CA LYS A 189 20.05 8.16 0.14
C LYS A 189 20.18 7.37 1.45
N ARG A 190 19.38 7.73 2.47
CA ARG A 190 19.38 7.03 3.77
C ARG A 190 18.92 5.58 3.67
N MET A 191 17.96 5.28 2.80
CA MET A 191 17.48 3.91 2.59
C MET A 191 18.53 3.01 1.93
N ARG A 192 19.34 3.58 1.03
CA ARG A 192 20.41 2.84 0.32
C ARG A 192 21.72 2.79 1.10
N ASP A 193 21.87 3.64 2.12
CA ASP A 193 23.02 3.65 3.02
C ASP A 193 22.89 2.51 4.04
N GLN A 194 23.30 1.31 3.61
CA GLN A 194 23.26 0.09 4.40
C GLN A 194 24.68 -0.48 4.52
N PRO A 195 25.03 -1.13 5.65
CA PRO A 195 26.37 -1.68 5.86
C PRO A 195 26.73 -2.81 4.89
N GLN A 196 25.75 -3.49 4.33
CA GLN A 196 25.90 -4.51 3.29
C GLN A 196 24.91 -4.25 2.17
N SER A 197 25.28 -4.58 0.93
CA SER A 197 24.34 -4.45 -0.18
C SER A 197 23.22 -5.49 -0.04
N PRO A 198 22.02 -5.22 -0.60
CA PRO A 198 20.93 -6.20 -0.62
C PRO A 198 21.33 -7.53 -1.29
N LEU A 199 22.19 -7.47 -2.32
CA LEU A 199 22.68 -8.67 -3.01
C LEU A 199 23.63 -9.47 -2.12
N ASP A 200 24.60 -8.82 -1.47
CA ASP A 200 25.54 -9.50 -0.57
C ASP A 200 24.79 -10.13 0.62
N THR A 201 23.79 -9.42 1.14
CA THR A 201 22.91 -9.93 2.20
C THR A 201 22.16 -11.19 1.72
N ALA A 202 21.62 -11.18 0.51
CA ALA A 202 20.93 -12.34 -0.06
C ALA A 202 21.89 -13.52 -0.27
N ILE A 203 23.08 -13.28 -0.82
CA ILE A 203 24.13 -14.30 -0.99
C ILE A 203 24.47 -14.91 0.37
N PHE A 204 24.72 -14.08 1.38
CA PHE A 204 25.03 -14.55 2.72
C PHE A 204 23.95 -15.49 3.28
N TRP A 205 22.66 -15.12 3.16
CA TRP A 205 21.57 -15.95 3.68
C TRP A 205 21.35 -17.23 2.89
N ILE A 206 21.57 -17.21 1.57
CA ILE A 206 21.54 -18.41 0.73
C ILE A 206 22.65 -19.36 1.18
N GLU A 207 23.90 -18.87 1.28
CA GLU A 207 25.02 -19.66 1.76
C GLU A 207 24.82 -20.16 3.19
N TYR A 208 24.24 -19.32 4.06
CA TYR A 208 23.92 -19.70 5.44
C TYR A 208 22.96 -20.88 5.47
N ALA A 209 21.88 -20.83 4.68
CA ALA A 209 20.95 -21.94 4.57
C ALA A 209 21.64 -23.21 4.01
N MET A 210 22.53 -23.07 3.04
CA MET A 210 23.29 -24.21 2.51
C MET A 210 24.25 -24.80 3.54
N ARG A 211 25.00 -23.96 4.28
CA ARG A 211 25.97 -24.39 5.31
C ARG A 211 25.33 -25.25 6.40
N TYR A 212 24.06 -25.03 6.72
CA TYR A 212 23.36 -25.71 7.82
C TYR A 212 22.22 -26.62 7.35
N ASN A 213 22.19 -26.98 6.05
CA ASN A 213 21.15 -27.84 5.47
C ASN A 213 19.71 -27.34 5.76
N GLY A 214 19.51 -26.03 5.61
CA GLY A 214 18.25 -25.32 5.84
C GLY A 214 18.30 -24.39 7.07
N THR A 215 17.12 -23.85 7.40
CA THR A 215 16.94 -22.84 8.47
C THR A 215 15.89 -23.27 9.50
N HIS A 216 15.68 -24.58 9.67
CA HIS A 216 14.65 -25.13 10.55
C HIS A 216 14.78 -24.65 12.01
N PHE A 217 16.01 -24.41 12.48
CA PHE A 217 16.28 -23.86 13.81
C PHE A 217 15.98 -22.36 13.95
N LEU A 218 15.83 -21.62 12.84
CA LEU A 218 15.34 -20.23 12.84
C LEU A 218 13.81 -20.14 12.79
N ASN A 219 13.11 -21.27 12.60
CA ASN A 219 11.66 -21.27 12.63
C ASN A 219 11.19 -20.87 14.03
N PRO A 220 10.39 -19.80 14.15
CA PRO A 220 9.84 -19.45 15.45
C PRO A 220 8.90 -20.56 15.90
N LYS A 221 8.94 -20.92 17.19
CA LYS A 221 8.03 -21.93 17.78
C LYS A 221 6.56 -21.58 17.59
N SER A 222 6.24 -20.30 17.36
CA SER A 222 4.90 -19.82 17.01
C SER A 222 4.40 -20.29 15.64
N ARG A 223 5.22 -20.93 14.81
CA ARG A 223 4.76 -21.53 13.56
C ARG A 223 3.93 -22.80 13.79
N ASP A 224 4.26 -23.56 14.83
CA ASP A 224 3.66 -24.87 15.10
C ASP A 224 2.54 -24.80 16.15
N ILE A 225 2.18 -23.60 16.61
CA ILE A 225 1.07 -23.42 17.55
C ILE A 225 -0.26 -23.62 16.82
N SER A 226 -1.21 -24.28 17.48
CA SER A 226 -2.55 -24.45 16.93
C SER A 226 -3.26 -23.09 16.78
N LEU A 227 -4.18 -23.00 15.80
CA LEU A 227 -5.01 -21.81 15.61
C LEU A 227 -5.81 -21.44 16.88
N PHE A 228 -6.18 -22.43 17.68
CA PHE A 228 -6.85 -22.23 18.97
C PHE A 228 -6.04 -21.37 19.95
N VAL A 229 -4.73 -21.61 20.02
CA VAL A 229 -3.82 -20.83 20.87
C VAL A 229 -3.40 -19.53 20.19
N SER A 230 -3.13 -19.54 18.87
CA SER A 230 -2.68 -18.32 18.17
C SER A 230 -3.75 -17.22 18.11
N SER A 231 -5.02 -17.61 18.15
CA SER A 231 -6.17 -16.69 18.21
C SER A 231 -6.53 -16.26 19.64
N SER A 232 -5.79 -16.71 20.66
CA SER A 232 -6.11 -16.52 22.08
C SER A 232 -7.49 -17.06 22.48
N THR A 233 -8.03 -18.05 21.75
CA THR A 233 -9.34 -18.62 22.03
C THR A 233 -9.34 -19.36 23.37
N ASP A 234 -8.24 -20.02 23.72
CA ASP A 234 -7.97 -20.63 25.02
C ASP A 234 -8.07 -19.60 26.17
N VAL A 235 -7.45 -18.43 26.00
CA VAL A 235 -7.48 -17.34 26.98
C VAL A 235 -8.89 -16.77 27.11
N ILE A 236 -9.59 -16.55 26.00
CA ILE A 236 -10.96 -16.03 26.00
C ILE A 236 -11.90 -17.00 26.72
N LEU A 237 -11.83 -18.29 26.42
CA LEU A 237 -12.66 -19.31 27.07
C LEU A 237 -12.36 -19.41 28.57
N PHE A 238 -11.09 -19.34 28.97
CA PHE A 238 -10.70 -19.29 30.37
C PHE A 238 -11.31 -18.07 31.08
N LEU A 239 -11.19 -16.87 30.50
CA LEU A 239 -11.77 -15.64 31.08
C LEU A 239 -13.30 -15.72 31.18
N ILE A 240 -13.98 -16.25 30.16
CA ILE A 240 -15.44 -16.49 30.20
C ILE A 240 -15.79 -17.45 31.35
N SER A 241 -15.04 -18.54 31.52
CA SER A 241 -15.29 -19.52 32.58
C SER A 241 -15.14 -18.92 33.98
N VAL A 242 -14.14 -18.04 34.18
CA VAL A 242 -13.94 -17.30 35.43
C VAL A 242 -15.09 -16.34 35.68
N ALA A 243 -15.50 -15.56 34.69
CA ALA A 243 -16.64 -14.64 34.79
C ALA A 243 -17.94 -15.38 35.14
N LEU A 244 -18.23 -16.50 34.47
CA LEU A 244 -19.39 -17.35 34.76
C LEU A 244 -19.35 -17.92 36.17
N SER A 245 -18.16 -18.29 36.66
CA SER A 245 -17.98 -18.78 38.04
C SER A 245 -18.30 -17.71 39.08
N PHE A 246 -17.85 -16.47 38.86
CA PHE A 246 -18.21 -15.34 39.74
C PHE A 246 -19.72 -15.04 39.72
N ILE A 247 -20.34 -15.05 38.53
CA ILE A 247 -21.79 -14.86 38.38
C ILE A 247 -22.54 -15.95 39.15
N TYR A 248 -22.14 -17.22 38.99
CA TYR A 248 -22.74 -18.35 39.70
C TYR A 248 -22.62 -18.22 41.22
N LEU A 249 -21.43 -17.88 41.73
CA LEU A 249 -21.21 -17.64 43.16
C LEU A 249 -22.07 -16.48 43.68
N PHE A 250 -22.18 -15.40 42.92
CA PHE A 250 -23.05 -14.27 43.27
C PHE A 250 -24.52 -14.68 43.37
N PHE A 251 -25.03 -15.49 42.43
CA PHE A 251 -26.38 -16.03 42.49
C PHE A 251 -26.59 -16.96 43.71
N GLN A 252 -25.64 -17.85 44.00
CA GLN A 252 -25.68 -18.73 45.17
C GLN A 252 -25.74 -17.94 46.49
N ILE A 253 -24.86 -16.94 46.64
CA ILE A 253 -24.82 -16.07 47.83
C ILE A 253 -26.14 -15.29 47.94
N SER A 254 -26.63 -14.71 46.84
CA SER A 254 -27.90 -13.98 46.81
C SER A 254 -29.08 -14.86 47.21
N ARG A 255 -29.13 -16.11 46.76
CA ARG A 255 -30.17 -17.09 47.16
C ARG A 255 -30.08 -17.43 48.64
N LYS A 256 -28.88 -17.66 49.18
CA LYS A 256 -28.68 -17.91 50.61
C LYS A 256 -29.11 -16.72 51.47
N ILE A 257 -28.74 -15.49 51.09
CA ILE A 257 -29.13 -14.27 51.79
C ILE A 257 -30.66 -14.12 51.78
N LYS A 258 -31.33 -14.27 50.63
CA LYS A 258 -32.79 -14.24 50.54
C LYS A 258 -33.44 -15.30 51.44
N GLY A 259 -32.94 -16.54 51.44
CA GLY A 259 -33.43 -17.62 52.30
C GLY A 259 -33.31 -17.29 53.79
N ILE A 260 -32.16 -16.73 54.21
CA ILE A 260 -31.95 -16.29 55.60
C ILE A 260 -32.94 -15.16 55.96
N ILE A 261 -33.11 -14.16 55.10
CA ILE A 261 -34.06 -13.05 55.34
C ILE A 261 -35.49 -13.58 55.49
N ILE A 262 -35.94 -14.44 54.56
CA ILE A 262 -37.28 -15.04 54.61
C ILE A 262 -37.46 -15.87 55.90
N SER A 263 -36.46 -16.66 56.30
CA SER A 263 -36.52 -17.46 57.52
C SER A 263 -36.63 -16.59 58.79
N LYS A 264 -35.91 -15.45 58.82
CA LYS A 264 -35.98 -14.49 59.92
C LYS A 264 -37.35 -13.79 59.97
N LEU A 265 -37.92 -13.44 58.81
CA LEU A 265 -39.26 -12.84 58.73
C LEU A 265 -40.34 -13.81 59.24
N LYS A 266 -40.33 -15.07 58.80
CA LYS A 266 -41.27 -16.10 59.29
C LYS A 266 -41.14 -16.40 60.79
N LYS A 267 -39.92 -16.32 61.34
CA LYS A 267 -39.70 -16.49 62.78
C LYS A 267 -40.25 -15.32 63.60
N LYS A 268 -40.23 -14.10 63.04
CA LYS A 268 -40.80 -12.90 63.68
C LYS A 268 -42.33 -12.91 63.70
N GLU A 269 -42.98 -13.43 62.65
CA GLU A 269 -44.45 -13.60 62.59
C GLU A 269 -45.00 -14.65 63.57
N LYS A 270 -44.20 -15.63 64.01
CA LYS A 270 -44.63 -16.67 64.96
C LYS A 270 -44.48 -16.27 66.45
N ILE A 271 -43.88 -15.11 66.74
CA ILE A 271 -43.61 -14.64 68.11
C ILE A 271 -44.62 -13.54 68.52
N HIS A 272 -45.51 -13.14 67.61
CA HIS A 272 -46.71 -12.35 67.90
C HIS A 272 -47.95 -13.22 67.78
#